data_AF-A0A962QUZ9-F1
#
_entry.id   AF-A0A962QUZ9-F1
#
_cell.length_a   1.000
_cell.length_b   1.000
_cell.length_c   1.000
_cell.angle_alpha   90.00
_cell.angle_beta   90.00
_cell.angle_gamma   90.00
#
_symmetry.space_group_name_H-M   'P 1'
#
loop_
_entity.id
_entity.type
_entity.pdbx_description
1 polymer ?
#
loop_
_entity_poly.entity_id
_entity_poly.type
_entity_poly.pdbx_seq_one_letter_code
_entity_poly.pdbx_strand_id
1 'polypeptide(L)'
;MSELIVHHLPSAWGLPSVSPFCLKLDTYLRIVDLPFEVVIDKVPFGAPKKKLPYVEHRGRRIGDSSFAIDYIESEFGVDGNAGLSAEQRAVALALQRLLEENLYWAMVYDRWMVGANWQFFRDIVLGGMPLPVRRLAGPAIRRGIGKRIEGHGIGVHSESEIHAIGIRDLGAVADYLGDKPFLMGDRATTVDAAAYGLLANILLAPIATPIKEAGLGRDKLVAYLHRIQEQYYA
;
A
#
# COMPACT_ATOMS: atom_id res chain seq x y z
N MET A 1 -8.27 -19.71 -20.17
CA MET A 1 -8.39 -19.44 -18.72
C MET A 1 -9.31 -18.25 -18.57
N SER A 2 -10.20 -18.23 -17.58
CA SER A 2 -10.96 -17.03 -17.26
C SER A 2 -10.00 -15.91 -16.87
N GLU A 3 -10.29 -14.71 -17.33
CA GLU A 3 -9.46 -13.53 -17.11
C GLU A 3 -9.50 -13.13 -15.63
N LEU A 4 -8.32 -12.84 -15.06
CA LEU A 4 -8.19 -12.28 -13.72
C LEU A 4 -8.20 -10.76 -13.82
N ILE A 5 -9.22 -10.13 -13.25
CA ILE A 5 -9.39 -8.68 -13.30
C ILE A 5 -9.09 -8.11 -11.91
N VAL A 6 -8.26 -7.07 -11.85
CA VAL A 6 -7.88 -6.40 -10.62
C VAL A 6 -8.41 -4.98 -10.63
N HIS A 7 -9.12 -4.62 -9.57
CA HIS A 7 -9.71 -3.30 -9.42
C HIS A 7 -8.84 -2.40 -8.53
N HIS A 8 -8.41 -1.26 -9.09
CA HIS A 8 -7.54 -0.30 -8.43
C HIS A 8 -8.19 1.05 -8.21
N LEU A 9 -7.62 1.81 -7.26
CA LEU A 9 -7.79 3.27 -7.23
C LEU A 9 -6.94 3.92 -8.33
N PRO A 10 -7.27 5.16 -8.75
CA PRO A 10 -6.55 5.86 -9.82
C PRO A 10 -5.04 5.98 -9.59
N SER A 11 -4.30 6.05 -10.69
CA SER A 11 -2.85 6.30 -10.72
C SER A 11 -2.52 7.75 -10.36
N ALA A 12 -1.35 7.95 -9.76
CA ALA A 12 -0.71 9.25 -9.60
C ALA A 12 0.80 9.06 -9.33
N TRP A 13 1.59 10.11 -9.53
CA TRP A 13 3.01 10.15 -9.13
C TRP A 13 3.89 9.07 -9.80
N GLY A 14 3.53 8.66 -11.02
CA GLY A 14 4.21 7.58 -11.73
C GLY A 14 3.89 6.17 -11.19
N LEU A 15 2.92 6.06 -10.28
CA LEU A 15 2.48 4.79 -9.70
C LEU A 15 1.15 4.31 -10.31
N PRO A 16 0.97 2.99 -10.52
CA PRO A 16 -0.28 2.41 -10.99
C PRO A 16 -1.50 2.77 -10.13
N SER A 17 -1.30 3.04 -8.83
CA SER A 17 -2.36 3.41 -7.91
C SER A 17 -1.85 4.24 -6.73
N VAL A 18 -2.69 5.16 -6.23
CA VAL A 18 -2.44 5.92 -4.98
C VAL A 18 -2.72 5.15 -3.69
N SER A 19 -3.13 3.89 -3.82
CA SER A 19 -3.40 2.99 -2.70
C SER A 19 -2.23 2.02 -2.49
N PRO A 20 -1.64 1.99 -1.28
CA PRO A 20 -0.63 0.98 -0.94
C PRO A 20 -1.10 -0.45 -1.18
N PHE A 21 -2.35 -0.75 -0.86
CA PHE A 21 -2.89 -2.10 -1.02
C PHE A 21 -3.13 -2.46 -2.48
N CYS A 22 -3.50 -1.50 -3.35
CA CYS A 22 -3.60 -1.74 -4.79
C CYS A 22 -2.22 -2.05 -5.36
N LEU A 23 -1.20 -1.26 -5.00
CA LEU A 23 0.18 -1.55 -5.42
C LEU A 23 0.69 -2.88 -4.87
N LYS A 24 0.36 -3.24 -3.63
CA LYS A 24 0.69 -4.56 -3.07
C LYS A 24 0.17 -5.69 -3.97
N LEU A 25 -1.11 -5.64 -4.31
CA LEU A 25 -1.72 -6.70 -5.13
C LEU A 25 -1.13 -6.73 -6.54
N ASP A 26 -0.95 -5.56 -7.16
CA ASP A 26 -0.32 -5.42 -8.48
C ASP A 26 1.12 -5.97 -8.48
N THR A 27 1.94 -5.57 -7.50
CA THR A 27 3.33 -6.02 -7.36
C THR A 27 3.39 -7.51 -7.11
N TYR A 28 2.51 -8.05 -6.27
CA TYR A 28 2.44 -9.48 -6.01
C TYR A 28 2.19 -10.28 -7.28
N LEU A 29 1.20 -9.89 -8.09
CA LEU A 29 0.88 -10.56 -9.35
C LEU A 29 2.06 -10.57 -10.32
N ARG A 30 2.85 -9.49 -10.33
CA ARG A 30 4.10 -9.38 -11.10
C ARG A 30 5.21 -10.26 -10.54
N ILE A 31 5.35 -10.37 -9.22
CA ILE A 31 6.32 -11.25 -8.57
C ILE A 31 6.09 -12.72 -8.95
N VAL A 32 4.82 -13.14 -9.01
CA VAL A 32 4.45 -14.51 -9.39
C VAL A 32 4.23 -14.70 -10.90
N ASP A 33 4.54 -13.68 -11.72
CA ASP A 33 4.41 -13.68 -13.17
C ASP A 33 3.02 -14.13 -13.68
N LEU A 34 1.96 -13.69 -12.99
CA LEU A 34 0.58 -14.01 -13.35
C LEU A 34 -0.02 -12.88 -14.19
N PRO A 35 -0.53 -13.15 -15.40
CA PRO A 35 -1.18 -12.12 -16.22
C PRO A 35 -2.54 -11.71 -15.62
N PHE A 36 -2.82 -10.41 -15.67
CA PHE A 36 -4.06 -9.82 -15.16
C PHE A 36 -4.44 -8.56 -15.93
N GLU A 37 -5.73 -8.23 -15.92
CA GLU A 37 -6.24 -6.95 -16.40
C GLU A 37 -6.50 -6.00 -15.24
N VAL A 38 -6.36 -4.70 -15.49
CA VAL A 38 -6.59 -3.65 -14.48
C VAL A 38 -7.80 -2.82 -14.86
N VAL A 39 -8.76 -2.73 -13.93
CA VAL A 39 -9.88 -1.79 -14.01
C VAL A 39 -9.69 -0.70 -12.97
N ILE A 40 -9.78 0.57 -13.41
CA ILE A 40 -9.67 1.72 -12.52
C ILE A 40 -11.05 2.12 -12.01
N ASP A 41 -11.29 1.90 -10.73
CA ASP A 41 -12.49 2.34 -10.06
C ASP A 41 -12.32 3.76 -9.52
N LYS A 42 -13.28 4.64 -9.89
CA LYS A 42 -13.29 6.05 -9.46
C LYS A 42 -13.53 6.22 -7.96
N VAL A 43 -14.30 5.32 -7.35
CA VAL A 43 -14.66 5.33 -5.94
C VAL A 43 -14.88 3.91 -5.41
N PRO A 44 -14.56 3.62 -4.12
CA PRO A 44 -14.61 2.27 -3.59
C PRO A 44 -16.01 1.81 -3.12
N PHE A 45 -17.06 2.62 -3.32
CA PHE A 45 -18.37 2.36 -2.69
C PHE A 45 -19.08 1.09 -3.17
N GLY A 46 -18.83 0.68 -4.42
CA GLY A 46 -19.37 -0.56 -5.02
C GLY A 46 -18.45 -1.77 -4.87
N ALA A 47 -17.26 -1.60 -4.28
CA ALA A 47 -16.30 -2.67 -4.08
C ALA A 47 -16.71 -3.59 -2.91
N PRO A 48 -16.31 -4.87 -2.91
CA PRO A 48 -16.43 -5.72 -1.74
C PRO A 48 -15.77 -5.05 -0.53
N LYS A 49 -16.39 -5.18 0.66
CA LYS A 49 -15.95 -4.50 1.90
C LYS A 49 -15.89 -2.96 1.79
N LYS A 50 -16.39 -2.35 0.70
CA LYS A 50 -16.34 -0.90 0.42
C LYS A 50 -14.89 -0.37 0.37
N LYS A 51 -13.95 -1.21 -0.09
CA LYS A 51 -12.51 -0.93 -0.13
C LYS A 51 -11.90 -1.48 -1.42
N LEU A 52 -10.82 -0.84 -1.87
CA LEU A 52 -9.97 -1.28 -2.97
C LEU A 52 -8.59 -1.66 -2.39
N PRO A 53 -7.88 -2.64 -3.00
CA PRO A 53 -8.25 -3.35 -4.20
C PRO A 53 -9.22 -4.51 -3.95
N TYR A 54 -9.74 -5.07 -5.04
CA TYR A 54 -10.37 -6.39 -5.07
C TYR A 54 -10.10 -7.07 -6.42
N VAL A 55 -10.28 -8.38 -6.50
CA VAL A 55 -10.16 -9.16 -7.73
C VAL A 55 -11.51 -9.71 -8.19
N GLU A 56 -11.71 -9.79 -9.50
CA GLU A 56 -12.78 -10.56 -10.13
C GLU A 56 -12.20 -11.73 -10.91
N HIS A 57 -12.70 -12.93 -10.64
CA HIS A 57 -12.34 -14.13 -11.36
C HIS A 57 -13.51 -15.11 -11.34
N ARG A 58 -13.95 -15.58 -12.52
CA ARG A 58 -15.09 -16.51 -12.68
C ARG A 58 -16.36 -16.06 -11.96
N GLY A 59 -16.67 -14.76 -12.03
CA GLY A 59 -17.85 -14.16 -11.39
C GLY A 59 -17.75 -14.01 -9.86
N ARG A 60 -16.62 -14.38 -9.24
CA ARG A 60 -16.36 -14.13 -7.81
C ARG A 60 -15.68 -12.78 -7.65
N ARG A 61 -16.07 -12.01 -6.63
CA ARG A 61 -15.43 -10.74 -6.24
C ARG A 61 -14.77 -10.90 -4.87
N ILE A 62 -13.45 -10.84 -4.80
CA ILE A 62 -12.67 -11.04 -3.57
C ILE A 62 -11.98 -9.72 -3.22
N GLY A 63 -12.47 -9.05 -2.17
CA GLY A 63 -11.86 -7.81 -1.67
C GLY A 63 -10.92 -8.04 -0.51
N ASP A 64 -10.06 -7.04 -0.26
CA ASP A 64 -8.85 -7.11 0.56
C ASP A 64 -7.67 -7.75 -0.19
N SER A 65 -6.51 -7.08 -0.19
CA SER A 65 -5.34 -7.54 -0.93
C SER A 65 -4.77 -8.85 -0.38
N SER A 66 -4.84 -9.12 0.93
CA SER A 66 -4.30 -10.36 1.49
C SER A 66 -5.21 -11.54 1.17
N PHE A 67 -6.52 -11.39 1.34
CA PHE A 67 -7.47 -12.44 0.94
C PHE A 67 -7.50 -12.67 -0.58
N ALA A 68 -7.26 -11.63 -1.38
CA ALA A 68 -7.10 -11.79 -2.83
C ALA A 68 -5.84 -12.60 -3.15
N ILE A 69 -4.71 -12.34 -2.49
CA ILE A 69 -3.47 -13.11 -2.66
C ILE A 69 -3.70 -14.58 -2.27
N ASP A 70 -4.32 -14.85 -1.12
CA ASP A 70 -4.64 -16.22 -0.69
C ASP A 70 -5.49 -16.96 -1.74
N TYR A 71 -6.47 -16.26 -2.31
CA TYR A 71 -7.31 -16.80 -3.38
C TYR A 71 -6.48 -17.10 -4.65
N ILE A 72 -5.59 -16.19 -5.05
CA ILE A 72 -4.74 -16.33 -6.23
C ILE A 72 -3.77 -17.52 -6.05
N GLU A 73 -3.11 -17.63 -4.90
CA GLU A 73 -2.21 -18.76 -4.59
C GLU A 73 -2.94 -20.09 -4.71
N SER A 74 -4.14 -20.18 -4.11
CA SER A 74 -4.96 -21.39 -4.15
C SER A 74 -5.47 -21.74 -5.56
N GLU A 75 -5.91 -20.75 -6.33
CA GLU A 75 -6.54 -20.96 -7.64
C GLU A 75 -5.52 -21.25 -8.74
N PHE A 76 -4.36 -20.59 -8.71
CA PHE A 76 -3.35 -20.67 -9.77
C PHE A 76 -2.14 -21.55 -9.40
N GLY A 77 -2.08 -22.07 -8.17
CA GLY A 77 -1.00 -22.95 -7.72
C GLY A 77 0.36 -22.24 -7.61
N VAL A 78 0.34 -20.94 -7.35
CA VAL A 78 1.53 -20.10 -7.13
C VAL A 78 1.74 -19.87 -5.64
N ASP A 79 2.97 -19.58 -5.22
CA ASP A 79 3.31 -19.24 -3.84
C ASP A 79 4.38 -18.16 -3.83
N GLY A 80 4.00 -16.93 -3.47
CA GLY A 80 4.93 -15.79 -3.42
C GLY A 80 5.99 -15.92 -2.31
N ASN A 81 5.85 -16.90 -1.42
CA ASN A 81 6.77 -17.20 -0.33
C ASN A 81 7.46 -18.56 -0.53
N ALA A 82 7.46 -19.10 -1.75
CA ALA A 82 8.09 -20.37 -2.08
C ALA A 82 9.57 -20.37 -1.64
N GLY A 83 9.98 -21.39 -0.90
CA GLY A 83 11.34 -21.53 -0.36
C GLY A 83 11.58 -20.87 0.99
N LEU A 84 10.62 -20.12 1.54
CA LEU A 84 10.72 -19.63 2.92
C LEU A 84 10.41 -20.74 3.93
N SER A 85 11.24 -20.85 4.98
CA SER A 85 10.98 -21.67 6.15
C SER A 85 9.78 -21.16 6.95
N ALA A 86 9.26 -21.97 7.87
CA ALA A 86 8.17 -21.56 8.77
C ALA A 86 8.53 -20.32 9.59
N GLU A 87 9.76 -20.23 10.08
CA GLU A 87 10.28 -19.06 10.80
C GLU A 87 10.32 -17.82 9.89
N GLN A 88 10.86 -17.96 8.67
CA GLN A 88 10.92 -16.86 7.71
C GLN A 88 9.52 -16.35 7.33
N ARG A 89 8.54 -17.25 7.17
CA ARG A 89 7.14 -16.87 6.93
C ARG A 89 6.55 -16.10 8.13
N ALA A 90 6.88 -16.49 9.35
CA ALA A 90 6.45 -15.77 10.55
C ALA A 90 7.05 -14.35 10.61
N VAL A 91 8.34 -14.21 10.28
CA VAL A 91 9.00 -12.89 10.20
C VAL A 91 8.40 -12.02 9.08
N ALA A 92 8.16 -12.60 7.90
CA ALA A 92 7.52 -11.90 6.79
C ALA A 92 6.12 -11.37 7.19
N LEU A 93 5.33 -12.18 7.90
CA LEU A 93 4.04 -11.75 8.43
C LEU A 93 4.18 -10.61 9.45
N ALA A 94 5.16 -10.68 10.36
CA ALA A 94 5.40 -9.63 11.34
C ALA A 94 5.76 -8.29 10.67
N LEU A 95 6.62 -8.31 9.65
CA LEU A 95 6.97 -7.13 8.86
C LEU A 95 5.76 -6.60 8.09
N GLN A 96 4.95 -7.47 7.51
CA GLN A 96 3.70 -7.05 6.87
C GLN A 96 2.77 -6.34 7.86
N ARG A 97 2.67 -6.81 9.11
CA ARG A 97 1.86 -6.12 10.14
C ARG A 97 2.46 -4.77 10.54
N LEU A 98 3.78 -4.68 10.69
CA LEU A 98 4.46 -3.39 10.92
C LEU A 98 4.12 -2.37 9.83
N LEU A 99 4.18 -2.80 8.57
CA LEU A 99 3.87 -1.96 7.40
C LEU A 99 2.38 -1.59 7.37
N GLU A 100 1.49 -2.58 7.37
CA GLU A 100 0.06 -2.38 7.07
C GLU A 100 -0.77 -1.90 8.25
N GLU A 101 -0.37 -2.21 9.49
CA GLU A 101 -1.15 -1.92 10.70
C GLU A 101 -0.54 -0.85 11.60
N ASN A 102 0.67 -0.36 11.31
CA ASN A 102 1.27 0.76 12.03
C ASN A 102 1.76 1.87 11.09
N LEU A 103 2.81 1.64 10.28
CA LEU A 103 3.39 2.65 9.39
C LEU A 103 2.36 3.23 8.40
N TYR A 104 1.47 2.38 7.86
CA TYR A 104 0.37 2.80 7.00
C TYR A 104 -0.49 3.88 7.64
N TRP A 105 -0.79 3.79 8.93
CA TRP A 105 -1.65 4.76 9.59
C TRP A 105 -0.95 6.09 9.84
N ALA A 106 0.37 6.10 10.06
CA ALA A 106 1.15 7.33 10.11
C ALA A 106 1.11 8.04 8.75
N MET A 107 1.24 7.31 7.64
CA MET A 107 1.05 7.87 6.30
C MET A 107 -0.39 8.37 6.06
N VAL A 108 -1.41 7.65 6.53
CA VAL A 108 -2.81 8.08 6.41
C VAL A 108 -3.03 9.39 7.18
N TYR A 109 -2.46 9.53 8.38
CA TYR A 109 -2.48 10.78 9.12
C TYR A 109 -1.89 11.93 8.28
N ASP A 110 -0.69 11.75 7.73
CA ASP A 110 -0.04 12.77 6.90
C ASP A 110 -0.88 13.19 5.70
N ARG A 111 -1.52 12.24 5.01
CA ARG A 111 -2.33 12.53 3.81
C ARG A 111 -3.64 13.23 4.12
N TRP A 112 -4.27 12.90 5.23
CA TRP A 112 -5.65 13.30 5.52
C TRP A 112 -5.76 14.39 6.59
N MET A 113 -4.93 14.35 7.63
CA MET A 113 -5.07 15.23 8.78
C MET A 113 -4.22 16.49 8.64
N VAL A 114 -3.04 16.41 8.04
CA VAL A 114 -2.21 17.58 7.75
C VAL A 114 -2.87 18.44 6.65
N GLY A 115 -3.13 19.71 6.97
CA GLY A 115 -3.94 20.61 6.12
C GLY A 115 -3.38 20.82 4.71
N ALA A 116 -2.08 21.08 4.60
CA ALA A 116 -1.41 21.29 3.31
C ALA A 116 -1.47 20.03 2.42
N ASN A 117 -1.19 18.87 3.02
CA ASN A 117 -1.21 17.58 2.34
C ASN A 117 -2.61 17.20 1.87
N TRP A 118 -3.63 17.45 2.69
CA TRP A 118 -5.03 17.21 2.31
C TRP A 118 -5.47 18.03 1.10
N GLN A 119 -5.04 19.29 0.98
CA GLN A 119 -5.40 20.13 -0.17
C GLN A 119 -4.90 19.52 -1.47
N PHE A 120 -3.69 18.96 -1.46
CA PHE A 120 -3.10 18.26 -2.58
C PHE A 120 -3.77 16.88 -2.83
N PHE A 121 -3.91 16.08 -1.78
CA PHE A 121 -4.38 14.69 -1.87
C PHE A 121 -5.87 14.56 -2.20
N ARG A 122 -6.71 15.50 -1.74
CA ARG A 122 -8.17 15.47 -1.93
C ARG A 122 -8.57 15.31 -3.38
N ASP A 123 -7.96 16.09 -4.27
CA ASP A 123 -8.39 16.15 -5.67
C ASP A 123 -7.98 14.90 -6.44
N ILE A 124 -6.99 14.17 -5.94
CA ILE A 124 -6.58 12.86 -6.43
C ILE A 124 -7.56 11.79 -5.93
N VAL A 125 -7.70 11.64 -4.59
CA VAL A 125 -8.48 10.55 -3.99
C VAL A 125 -9.99 10.69 -4.17
N LEU A 126 -10.48 11.93 -4.33
CA LEU A 126 -11.90 12.23 -4.59
C LEU A 126 -12.13 12.74 -6.02
N GLY A 127 -11.12 12.65 -6.91
CA GLY A 127 -11.22 13.12 -8.30
C GLY A 127 -12.32 12.44 -9.11
N GLY A 128 -12.68 11.22 -8.73
CA GLY A 128 -13.79 10.47 -9.33
C GLY A 128 -15.19 11.01 -9.02
N MET A 129 -15.33 11.94 -8.06
CA MET A 129 -16.62 12.52 -7.69
C MET A 129 -16.93 13.82 -8.46
N PRO A 130 -18.18 14.07 -8.87
CA PRO A 130 -18.58 15.37 -9.42
C PRO A 130 -18.24 16.52 -8.47
N LEU A 131 -17.81 17.67 -9.01
CA LEU A 131 -17.34 18.82 -8.24
C LEU A 131 -18.26 19.26 -7.07
N PRO A 132 -19.60 19.38 -7.26
CA PRO A 132 -20.50 19.74 -6.17
C PRO A 132 -20.51 18.69 -5.06
N VAL A 133 -20.55 17.40 -5.43
CA VAL A 133 -20.52 16.27 -4.50
C VAL A 133 -19.20 16.26 -3.73
N ARG A 134 -18.07 16.44 -4.41
CA ARG A 134 -16.74 16.46 -3.80
C ARG A 134 -16.61 17.56 -2.74
N ARG A 135 -17.10 18.77 -3.01
CA ARG A 135 -17.05 19.90 -2.07
C ARG A 135 -17.87 19.66 -0.80
N LEU A 136 -19.03 19.00 -0.93
CA LEU A 136 -19.92 18.70 0.19
C LEU A 136 -19.46 17.46 0.98
N ALA A 137 -19.10 16.38 0.29
CA ALA A 137 -18.72 15.12 0.90
C ALA A 137 -17.29 15.13 1.46
N GLY A 138 -16.37 15.88 0.86
CA GLY A 138 -14.95 15.89 1.24
C GLY A 138 -14.70 16.15 2.73
N PRO A 139 -15.27 17.21 3.34
CA PRO A 139 -15.15 17.46 4.77
C PRO A 139 -15.75 16.35 5.65
N ALA A 140 -16.87 15.74 5.23
CA ALA A 140 -17.48 14.63 5.95
C ALA A 140 -16.63 13.36 5.89
N ILE A 141 -16.07 13.04 4.71
CA ILE A 141 -15.15 11.91 4.51
C ILE A 141 -13.89 12.12 5.34
N ARG A 142 -13.27 13.32 5.28
CA ARG A 142 -12.07 13.65 6.07
C ARG A 142 -12.32 13.47 7.57
N ARG A 143 -13.45 13.97 8.09
CA ARG A 143 -13.85 13.75 9.50
C ARG A 143 -14.04 12.25 9.81
N GLY A 144 -14.64 11.50 8.89
CA GLY A 144 -14.80 10.06 9.03
C GLY A 144 -13.47 9.30 9.05
N ILE A 145 -12.48 9.73 8.28
CA ILE A 145 -11.12 9.19 8.34
C ILE A 145 -10.44 9.57 9.66
N GLY A 146 -10.60 10.81 10.13
CA GLY A 146 -10.09 11.23 11.44
C GLY A 146 -10.58 10.33 12.58
N LYS A 147 -11.88 10.02 12.61
CA LYS A 147 -12.45 9.07 13.59
C LYS A 147 -11.87 7.65 13.49
N ARG A 148 -11.46 7.21 12.30
CA ARG A 148 -10.83 5.89 12.12
C ARG A 148 -9.38 5.90 12.59
N ILE A 149 -8.65 6.99 12.34
CA ILE A 149 -7.28 7.19 12.85
C ILE A 149 -7.29 7.22 14.38
N GLU A 150 -8.24 7.95 14.99
CA GLU A 150 -8.45 7.97 16.44
C GLU A 150 -8.84 6.59 16.98
N GLY A 151 -9.82 5.93 16.35
CA GLY A 151 -10.27 4.59 16.75
C GLY A 151 -9.24 3.47 16.59
N HIS A 152 -8.23 3.65 15.72
CA HIS A 152 -7.07 2.75 15.62
C HIS A 152 -6.11 2.91 16.81
N GLY A 153 -6.07 4.10 17.41
CA GLY A 153 -5.20 4.42 18.53
C GLY A 153 -4.05 5.35 18.14
N ILE A 154 -3.51 5.27 16.92
CA ILE A 154 -2.43 6.18 16.49
C ILE A 154 -2.85 7.65 16.50
N GLY A 155 -4.13 7.94 16.26
CA GLY A 155 -4.68 9.29 16.23
C GLY A 155 -4.77 9.99 17.58
N VAL A 156 -4.53 9.29 18.69
CA VAL A 156 -4.52 9.90 20.04
C VAL A 156 -3.20 10.60 20.36
N HIS A 157 -2.15 10.31 19.57
CA HIS A 157 -0.83 10.91 19.72
C HIS A 157 -0.75 12.29 19.06
N SER A 158 0.21 13.09 19.50
CA SER A 158 0.58 14.33 18.82
C SER A 158 1.20 14.06 17.45
N GLU A 159 1.17 15.06 16.56
CA GLU A 159 1.79 14.98 15.22
C GLU A 159 3.25 14.52 15.28
N SER A 160 4.06 15.12 16.17
CA SER A 160 5.46 14.74 16.35
C SER A 160 5.66 13.30 16.84
N GLU A 161 4.76 12.79 17.69
CA GLU A 161 4.80 11.40 18.15
C GLU A 161 4.43 10.44 17.02
N ILE A 162 3.41 10.76 16.22
CA ILE A 162 3.02 9.97 15.04
C ILE A 162 4.18 9.88 14.05
N HIS A 163 4.86 11.00 13.77
CA HIS A 163 6.04 11.01 12.92
C HIS A 163 7.19 10.20 13.52
N ALA A 164 7.44 10.31 14.83
CA ALA A 164 8.47 9.51 15.49
C ALA A 164 8.17 8.00 15.43
N ILE A 165 6.91 7.58 15.55
CA ILE A 165 6.47 6.20 15.36
C ILE A 165 6.74 5.75 13.92
N GLY A 166 6.27 6.52 12.94
CA GLY A 166 6.47 6.17 11.52
C GLY A 166 7.95 6.11 11.11
N ILE A 167 8.78 7.03 11.61
CA ILE A 167 10.23 7.02 11.37
C ILE A 167 10.88 5.79 12.00
N ARG A 168 10.45 5.38 13.21
CA ARG A 168 10.94 4.16 13.87
C ARG A 168 10.57 2.91 13.08
N ASP A 169 9.32 2.80 12.64
CA ASP A 169 8.86 1.66 11.85
C ASP A 169 9.60 1.57 10.51
N LEU A 170 9.76 2.70 9.81
CA LEU A 170 10.55 2.77 8.59
C LEU A 170 12.02 2.37 8.84
N GLY A 171 12.58 2.82 9.97
CA GLY A 171 13.91 2.41 10.42
C GLY A 171 14.03 0.90 10.62
N ALA A 172 13.06 0.28 11.29
CA ALA A 172 13.06 -1.17 11.51
C ALA A 172 12.98 -1.95 10.18
N VAL A 173 12.20 -1.48 9.20
CA VAL A 173 12.17 -2.09 7.85
C VAL A 173 13.51 -1.94 7.15
N ALA A 174 14.14 -0.75 7.21
CA ALA A 174 15.44 -0.51 6.59
C ALA A 174 16.57 -1.32 7.25
N ASP A 175 16.57 -1.43 8.57
CA ASP A 175 17.56 -2.20 9.32
C ASP A 175 17.38 -3.71 9.06
N TYR A 176 16.12 -4.18 8.98
CA TYR A 176 15.85 -5.57 8.60
C TYR A 176 16.25 -5.87 7.15
N LEU A 177 16.02 -4.95 6.22
CA LEU A 177 16.49 -5.06 4.84
C LEU A 177 18.02 -5.20 4.79
N GLY A 178 18.74 -4.33 5.51
CA GLY A 178 20.20 -4.36 5.56
C GLY A 178 20.81 -4.27 4.16
N ASP A 179 21.69 -5.22 3.83
CA ASP A 179 22.33 -5.35 2.52
C ASP A 179 21.61 -6.33 1.56
N LYS A 180 20.50 -6.91 1.99
CA LYS A 180 19.77 -7.87 1.16
C LYS A 180 19.11 -7.17 -0.03
N PRO A 181 19.00 -7.82 -1.19
CA PRO A 181 18.28 -7.25 -2.32
C PRO A 181 16.75 -7.21 -2.07
N PHE A 182 16.22 -8.14 -1.27
CA PHE A 182 14.82 -8.16 -0.84
C PHE A 182 14.70 -8.50 0.65
N LEU A 183 13.54 -8.24 1.25
CA LEU A 183 13.36 -8.37 2.70
C LEU A 183 13.69 -9.79 3.18
N MET A 184 13.31 -10.81 2.41
CA MET A 184 13.53 -12.22 2.79
C MET A 184 14.76 -12.86 2.14
N GLY A 185 15.63 -12.10 1.48
CA GLY A 185 16.87 -12.59 0.87
C GLY A 185 16.97 -12.23 -0.61
N ASP A 186 17.28 -13.21 -1.46
CA ASP A 186 17.70 -12.99 -2.85
C ASP A 186 16.54 -12.79 -3.85
N ARG A 187 15.32 -13.17 -3.47
CA ARG A 187 14.13 -13.05 -4.33
C ARG A 187 13.03 -12.26 -3.61
N ALA A 188 12.30 -11.46 -4.37
CA ALA A 188 11.13 -10.76 -3.84
C ALA A 188 10.06 -11.77 -3.42
N THR A 189 9.40 -11.50 -2.29
CA THR A 189 8.28 -12.31 -1.80
C THR A 189 7.04 -11.44 -1.55
N THR A 190 5.97 -12.03 -1.05
CA THR A 190 4.71 -11.32 -0.76
C THR A 190 4.92 -10.13 0.19
N VAL A 191 5.90 -10.18 1.10
CA VAL A 191 6.19 -9.05 2.00
C VAL A 191 6.85 -7.88 1.25
N ASP A 192 7.64 -8.14 0.21
CA ASP A 192 8.21 -7.10 -0.63
C ASP A 192 7.13 -6.36 -1.42
N ALA A 193 6.08 -7.07 -1.86
CA ALA A 193 4.91 -6.43 -2.46
C ALA A 193 4.21 -5.46 -1.48
N ALA A 194 4.04 -5.87 -0.22
CA ALA A 194 3.46 -5.00 0.81
C ALA A 194 4.36 -3.80 1.12
N ALA A 195 5.66 -4.03 1.25
CA ALA A 195 6.65 -2.99 1.51
C ALA A 195 6.71 -1.97 0.38
N TYR A 196 6.84 -2.44 -0.86
CA TYR A 196 6.84 -1.57 -2.04
C TYR A 196 5.55 -0.74 -2.11
N GLY A 197 4.38 -1.37 -1.96
CA GLY A 197 3.11 -0.67 -2.03
C GLY A 197 3.03 0.51 -1.07
N LEU A 198 3.48 0.33 0.18
CA LEU A 198 3.49 1.40 1.17
C LEU A 198 4.64 2.40 0.97
N LEU A 199 5.87 1.92 0.83
CA LEU A 199 7.06 2.77 0.75
C LEU A 199 7.06 3.63 -0.52
N ALA A 200 6.61 3.11 -1.67
CA ALA A 200 6.44 3.91 -2.87
C ALA A 200 5.42 5.04 -2.65
N ASN A 201 4.34 4.76 -1.93
CA ASN A 201 3.32 5.75 -1.57
C ASN A 201 3.82 6.81 -0.57
N ILE A 202 4.84 6.52 0.24
CA ILE A 202 5.47 7.48 1.16
C ILE A 202 6.54 8.29 0.41
N LEU A 203 7.43 7.62 -0.32
CA LEU A 203 8.66 8.22 -0.85
C LEU A 203 8.48 8.87 -2.23
N LEU A 204 7.61 8.34 -3.10
CA LEU A 204 7.41 8.89 -4.44
C LEU A 204 6.26 9.90 -4.51
N ALA A 205 5.31 9.84 -3.58
CA ALA A 205 4.27 10.86 -3.50
C ALA A 205 4.90 12.24 -3.23
N PRO A 206 4.50 13.31 -3.94
CA PRO A 206 5.00 14.67 -3.75
C PRO A 206 4.35 15.33 -2.52
N ILE A 207 4.36 14.61 -1.40
CA ILE A 207 3.84 15.02 -0.10
C ILE A 207 5.05 15.08 0.82
N ALA A 208 5.45 16.28 1.23
CA ALA A 208 6.58 16.47 2.12
C ALA A 208 6.16 16.11 3.56
N THR A 209 6.85 15.14 4.16
CA THR A 209 6.62 14.72 5.53
C THR A 209 7.94 14.31 6.19
N PRO A 210 8.07 14.40 7.52
CA PRO A 210 9.27 13.91 8.22
C PRO A 210 9.56 12.43 7.97
N ILE A 211 8.52 11.61 7.79
CA ILE A 211 8.65 10.18 7.45
C ILE A 211 9.29 10.03 6.06
N LYS A 212 8.85 10.82 5.08
CA LYS A 212 9.44 10.83 3.74
C LYS A 212 10.91 11.25 3.78
N GLU A 213 11.23 12.34 4.46
CA GLU A 213 12.61 12.83 4.59
C GLU A 213 13.53 11.79 5.23
N ALA A 214 13.08 11.16 6.32
CA ALA A 214 13.82 10.09 6.98
C ALA A 214 14.03 8.86 6.08
N GLY A 215 13.06 8.53 5.23
CA GLY A 215 13.18 7.42 4.29
C GLY A 215 14.08 7.74 3.09
N LEU A 216 14.03 8.96 2.56
CA LEU A 216 14.91 9.41 1.48
C LEU A 216 16.38 9.50 1.94
N GLY A 217 16.64 9.73 3.23
CA GLY A 217 17.98 9.67 3.81
C GLY A 217 18.56 8.26 3.97
N ARG A 218 17.88 7.21 3.47
CA ARG A 218 18.31 5.81 3.57
C ARG A 218 18.55 5.21 2.20
N ASP A 219 19.77 5.37 1.69
CA ASP A 219 20.16 4.96 0.33
C ASP A 219 19.79 3.51 -0.03
N LYS A 220 19.98 2.57 0.90
CA LYS A 220 19.64 1.14 0.68
C LYS A 220 18.14 0.92 0.50
N LEU A 221 17.30 1.67 1.23
CA LEU A 221 15.84 1.60 1.12
C LEU A 221 15.37 2.21 -0.21
N VAL A 222 15.98 3.32 -0.63
CA VAL A 222 15.70 3.97 -1.92
C VAL A 222 16.12 3.05 -3.07
N ALA A 223 17.33 2.47 -3.01
CA ALA A 223 17.81 1.49 -3.99
C ALA A 223 16.91 0.25 -4.05
N TYR A 224 16.34 -0.17 -2.92
CA TYR A 224 15.37 -1.25 -2.85
C TYR A 224 14.07 -0.96 -3.61
N LEU A 225 13.50 0.24 -3.45
CA LEU A 225 12.34 0.66 -4.23
C LEU A 225 12.63 0.66 -5.74
N HIS A 226 13.76 1.23 -6.15
CA HIS A 226 14.15 1.28 -7.56
C HIS A 226 14.34 -0.11 -8.15
N ARG A 227 14.93 -1.04 -7.40
CA ARG A 227 15.08 -2.43 -7.83
C ARG A 227 13.74 -3.10 -8.13
N ILE A 228 12.73 -2.88 -7.28
CA ILE A 228 11.39 -3.44 -7.53
C ILE A 228 10.75 -2.78 -8.77
N GLN A 229 10.91 -1.48 -8.96
CA GLN A 229 10.45 -0.80 -10.18
C GLN A 229 11.10 -1.36 -11.44
N GLU A 230 12.43 -1.48 -11.44
CA GLU A 230 13.19 -1.98 -12.58
C GLU A 230 12.86 -3.43 -12.92
N GLN A 231 12.62 -4.28 -11.92
CA GLN A 231 12.38 -5.71 -12.17
C GLN A 231 10.94 -6.04 -12.55
N TYR A 232 9.96 -5.30 -12.02
CA TYR A 232 8.55 -5.68 -12.14
C TYR A 232 7.70 -4.69 -12.94
N TYR A 233 8.22 -3.48 -13.18
CA TYR A 233 7.48 -2.38 -13.84
C TYR A 233 8.18 -1.79 -15.07
N ALA A 234 9.35 -2.31 -15.45
CA ALA A 234 10.08 -1.91 -16.67
C ALA A 234 9.54 -2.58 -17.94
#